data_AF-A0A6N1VAR3-F1
#
_entry.id   AF-A0A6N1VAR3-F1
#
_cell.length_a   1.000
_cell.length_b   1.000
_cell.length_c   1.000
_cell.angle_alpha   90.00
_cell.angle_beta   90.00
_cell.angle_gamma   90.00
#
_symmetry.space_group_name_H-M   'P 1'
#
loop_
_entity.id
_entity.type
_entity.pdbx_description
1 polymer ?
#
loop_
_entity_poly.entity_id
_entity_poly.type
_entity_poly.pdbx_seq_one_letter_code
_entity_poly.pdbx_strand_id
1 'polypeptide(L)' 'MAAETHKRKRLTPWFVGLLVILAGVVFVAYRMQASNCGISLGLEFIVLAVMPAVYLVLMYLTLTSQD' A
#
# COMPACT_ATOMS: atom_id res chain seq x y z
N MET A 1 21.38 -11.55 31.16
CA MET A 1 22.36 -10.71 30.43
C MET A 1 21.63 -10.12 29.23
N ALA A 2 21.55 -8.79 29.19
CA ALA A 2 21.03 -7.92 28.13
C ALA A 2 19.77 -8.39 27.37
N ALA A 3 18.59 -7.98 27.87
CA ALA A 3 17.41 -7.83 27.03
C ALA A 3 17.69 -6.71 26.02
N GLU A 4 18.19 -7.08 24.84
CA GLU A 4 18.22 -6.16 23.71
C GLU A 4 16.77 -5.97 23.23
N THR A 5 16.10 -5.00 23.84
CA THR A 5 14.86 -4.41 23.36
C THR A 5 15.13 -3.72 22.04
N HIS A 6 15.41 -4.50 20.99
CA HIS A 6 15.24 -4.03 19.64
C HIS A 6 13.75 -3.90 19.43
N LYS A 7 13.21 -2.73 19.81
CA LYS A 7 11.88 -2.23 19.47
C LYS A 7 11.79 -2.18 17.96
N ARG A 8 11.67 -3.36 17.35
CA ARG A 8 11.62 -3.61 15.91
C ARG A 8 10.36 -2.85 15.50
N LYS A 9 10.53 -1.65 14.93
CA LYS A 9 9.41 -0.79 14.56
C LYS A 9 8.52 -1.60 13.62
N ARG A 10 7.48 -2.25 14.13
CA ARG A 10 6.58 -3.12 13.36
C ARG A 10 5.86 -2.37 12.23
N LEU A 11 5.95 -1.04 12.22
CA LEU A 11 5.51 -0.16 11.15
C LEU A 11 6.48 -0.02 9.96
N THR A 12 7.73 -0.53 10.01
CA THR A 12 8.63 -0.47 8.85
C THR A 12 8.08 -1.23 7.62
N PRO A 13 7.51 -2.45 7.73
CA PRO A 13 6.88 -3.13 6.60
C PRO A 13 5.66 -2.36 6.07
N TRP A 14 4.95 -1.64 6.94
CA TRP A 14 3.80 -0.83 6.56
C TRP A 14 4.19 0.35 5.67
N PHE A 15 5.26 1.07 6.03
CA PHE A 15 5.81 2.14 5.20
C PHE A 15 6.33 1.65 3.86
N VAL A 16 6.99 0.49 3.83
CA VAL A 16 7.46 -0.12 2.58
C VAL A 16 6.28 -0.51 1.68
N GLY A 17 5.24 -1.12 2.25
CA GLY A 17 4.02 -1.44 1.52
C GLY A 17 3.36 -0.20 0.92
N LEU A 18 3.27 0.89 1.68
CA LEU A 18 2.71 2.17 1.22
C LEU A 18 3.50 2.75 0.04
N LEU A 19 4.83 2.78 0.13
CA LEU A 19 5.69 3.27 -0.95
C LEU A 19 5.54 2.46 -2.23
N VAL A 20 5.50 1.14 -2.13
CA VAL A 20 5.35 0.24 -3.30
C VAL A 20 3.99 0.43 -3.96
N ILE A 21 2.92 0.52 -3.17
CA ILE A 21 1.57 0.75 -3.68
C ILE A 21 1.48 2.11 -4.38
N LEU A 22 2.01 3.16 -3.76
CA LEU A 22 1.97 4.52 -4.31
C LEU A 22 2.75 4.59 -5.63
N ALA A 23 3.92 3.96 -5.70
CA ALA A 23 4.69 3.84 -6.94
C ALA A 23 3.92 3.07 -8.03
N GLY A 24 3.24 1.97 -7.67
CA GLY A 24 2.41 1.18 -8.57
C GLY A 24 1.23 1.98 -9.14
N VAL A 25 0.49 2.69 -8.29
CA VAL A 25 -0.65 3.53 -8.70
C VAL A 25 -0.20 4.61 -9.66
N VAL A 26 0.89 5.34 -9.34
CA VAL A 26 1.41 6.40 -10.20
C VAL A 26 1.88 5.83 -11.54
N PHE A 27 2.57 4.69 -11.54
CA PHE A 27 3.03 4.04 -12.76
C PHE A 27 1.87 3.60 -13.67
N VAL A 28 0.85 2.97 -13.10
CA VAL A 28 -0.30 2.50 -13.89
C VAL A 28 -1.14 3.67 -14.38
N ALA A 29 -1.40 4.69 -13.55
CA ALA A 29 -2.10 5.91 -13.96
C ALA A 29 -1.37 6.60 -15.11
N TYR A 30 -0.04 6.72 -15.05
CA TYR A 30 0.77 7.28 -16.12
C TYR A 30 0.67 6.46 -17.42
N ARG A 31 0.70 5.12 -17.31
CA ARG A 31 0.56 4.21 -18.46
C ARG A 31 -0.81 4.31 -19.10
N MET A 32 -1.88 4.39 -18.32
CA MET A 32 -3.25 4.52 -18.84
C MET A 32 -3.45 5.88 -19.52
N GLN A 33 -2.93 6.95 -18.92
CA GLN A 33 -2.90 8.28 -19.55
C GLN A 33 -2.17 8.25 -20.90
N ALA A 34 -1.01 7.58 -20.98
CA ALA A 34 -0.21 7.49 -22.20
C ALA A 34 -0.83 6.56 -23.27
N SER A 35 -1.61 5.56 -22.86
CA SER A 35 -2.19 4.56 -23.78
C SER A 35 -3.56 4.98 -24.32
N ASN A 36 -4.13 6.09 -23.84
CA ASN A 36 -5.45 6.61 -24.20
C ASN A 36 -6.55 5.52 -24.19
N CYS A 37 -6.40 4.53 -23.29
CA CYS A 37 -7.29 3.40 -23.20
C CYS A 37 -8.59 3.92 -22.57
N GLY A 38 -9.69 3.92 -23.34
CA GLY A 38 -11.00 4.43 -22.94
C GLY A 38 -11.71 3.55 -21.90
N ILE A 39 -11.00 3.14 -20.86
CA ILE A 39 -11.55 2.45 -19.71
C ILE A 39 -12.11 3.48 -18.74
N SER A 40 -13.25 3.15 -18.13
CA SER A 40 -13.85 3.99 -17.09
C SER A 40 -12.87 4.17 -15.94
N LEU A 41 -12.35 5.39 -15.79
CA LEU A 41 -11.42 5.79 -14.74
C LEU A 41 -11.87 5.34 -13.34
N GLY A 42 -13.19 5.26 -13.10
CA GLY A 42 -13.74 4.84 -11.82
C GLY A 42 -13.42 3.38 -11.45
N LEU A 43 -13.48 2.45 -12.42
CA LEU A 43 -13.23 1.03 -12.15
C LEU A 43 -11.74 0.77 -11.91
N GLU A 44 -10.92 1.43 -12.70
CA GLU A 44 -9.46 1.34 -12.63
C GLU A 44 -8.94 1.86 -11.28
N PHE A 45 -9.46 2.99 -10.82
CA PHE A 45 -9.05 3.60 -9.56
C PHE A 45 -9.43 2.73 -8.35
N ILE A 46 -10.58 2.04 -8.41
CA ILE A 46 -11.00 1.13 -7.33
C ILE A 46 -10.01 -0.04 -7.20
N VAL A 47 -9.65 -0.67 -8.31
CA VAL A 47 -8.75 -1.82 -8.27
C VAL A 47 -7.31 -1.40 -7.92
N LEU A 48 -6.84 -0.26 -8.45
CA LEU A 48 -5.47 0.20 -8.22
C LEU A 48 -5.27 0.88 -6.88
N ALA A 49 -6.27 1.57 -6.33
CA ALA A 49 -6.13 2.34 -5.10
C ALA A 49 -6.88 1.69 -3.92
N VAL A 50 -8.13 1.26 -4.12
CA VAL A 50 -8.97 0.80 -3.00
C VAL A 50 -8.52 -0.57 -2.49
N MET A 51 -8.28 -1.54 -3.37
CA MET A 51 -7.76 -2.87 -2.97
C MET A 51 -6.47 -2.77 -2.14
N PRO A 52 -5.41 -2.07 -2.59
CA PRO A 52 -4.20 -1.96 -1.80
C PRO A 52 -4.36 -1.07 -0.56
N ALA A 53 -5.23 -0.05 -0.59
CA ALA A 53 -5.55 0.72 0.61
C ALA A 53 -6.20 -0.17 1.68
N VAL A 54 -7.18 -1.00 1.31
CA VAL A 54 -7.80 -1.97 2.24
C VAL A 54 -6.76 -2.94 2.78
N TYR A 55 -5.85 -3.45 1.94
CA TYR A 55 -4.75 -4.31 2.39
C TYR A 55 -3.85 -3.60 3.42
N LEU A 56 -3.44 -2.36 3.15
CA LEU A 56 -2.64 -1.58 4.10
C LEU A 56 -3.38 -1.30 5.41
N VAL A 57 -4.69 -1.06 5.35
CA VAL A 57 -5.53 -0.87 6.55
C VAL A 57 -5.62 -2.16 7.35
N LEU A 58 -5.89 -3.29 6.71
CA LEU A 58 -5.91 -4.59 7.38
C LEU A 58 -4.54 -4.94 7.97
N MET A 59 -3.46 -4.63 7.26
CA MET A 59 -2.10 -4.85 7.74
C MET A 59 -1.78 -3.94 8.93
N TYR A 60 -2.20 -2.67 8.89
CA TYR A 60 -2.09 -1.73 10.01
C TYR A 60 -2.84 -2.24 11.25
N LEU A 61 -4.11 -2.59 11.09
CA LEU A 61 -4.94 -3.14 12.15
C LEU A 61 -4.31 -4.41 12.73
N THR A 62 -3.84 -5.33 11.88
CA THR A 62 -3.16 -6.55 12.31
C THR A 62 -1.92 -6.25 13.16
N LEU A 63 -1.13 -5.23 12.80
CA LEU A 63 0.05 -4.85 13.56
C LEU A 63 -0.33 -4.21 14.90
N THR A 64 -1.41 -3.42 14.95
CA THR A 64 -1.94 -2.80 16.18
C THR A 64 -2.64 -3.77 17.11
N SER A 65 -3.32 -4.80 16.59
CA SER A 65 -4.02 -5.81 17.38
C SER A 65 -3.08 -6.84 18.02
N GLN A 66 -1.81 -6.86 17.60
CA GLN A 66 -0.77 -7.71 18.17
C GLN A 66 0.11 -6.98 19.21
N ASP A 67 -0.32 -5.81 19.68
CA ASP A 67 0.22 -5.13 20.88
C ASP A 67 -0.56 -5.56 22.14
#